data_AF-A0A8T2J109-F1
#
_entry.id   AF-A0A8T2J109-F1
#
_cell.length_a   1.000
_cell.length_b   1.000
_cell.length_c   1.000
_cell.angle_alpha   90.00
_cell.angle_beta   90.00
_cell.angle_gamma   90.00
#
_symmetry.space_group_name_H-M   'P 1'
#
loop_
_entity.id
_entity.type
_entity.pdbx_description
1 polymer ?
#
loop_
_entity_poly.entity_id
_entity_poly.type
_entity_poly.pdbx_seq_one_letter_code
_entity_poly.pdbx_strand_id
1 'polypeptide(L)'
;MFSDPDYELEEDKLGIPTVPGTVALKKDSQNVIGISIGGGAQHCPCLYIVQVFDNTPASQDGTIAAGDEITGVNGKSVKGKTKVEVAKMIQNVKRCCKETAPKRANAQ
;
A
#
# COMPACT_ATOMS: atom_id res chain seq x y z
N MET A 1 16.15 -17.63 -44.26
CA MET A 1 16.79 -18.40 -43.17
C MET A 1 17.51 -17.36 -42.30
N PHE A 2 16.98 -16.85 -41.21
CA PHE A 2 15.69 -16.95 -40.53
C PHE A 2 15.35 -15.51 -40.12
N SER A 3 14.17 -15.03 -40.48
CA SER A 3 13.67 -13.76 -39.94
C SER A 3 13.28 -14.03 -38.50
N ASP A 4 14.08 -13.55 -37.54
CA ASP A 4 13.71 -13.59 -36.14
C ASP A 4 12.36 -12.87 -35.97
N PRO A 5 11.31 -13.55 -35.49
CA PRO A 5 10.04 -12.91 -35.25
C PRO A 5 10.22 -11.92 -34.11
N ASP A 6 9.91 -10.67 -34.40
CA ASP A 6 9.66 -9.60 -33.46
C ASP A 6 8.61 -10.10 -32.46
N TYR A 7 9.09 -10.62 -31.33
CA TYR A 7 8.26 -10.94 -30.17
C TYR A 7 7.85 -9.60 -29.57
N GLU A 8 6.93 -8.90 -30.24
CA GLU A 8 6.15 -7.85 -29.62
C GLU A 8 5.45 -8.49 -28.43
N LEU A 9 5.92 -8.17 -27.23
CA LEU A 9 5.26 -8.53 -25.99
C LEU A 9 3.88 -7.89 -26.03
N GLU A 10 2.89 -8.67 -26.46
CA GLU A 10 1.47 -8.32 -26.41
C GLU A 10 1.18 -7.97 -24.95
N GLU A 11 1.10 -6.68 -24.65
CA GLU A 11 0.78 -6.18 -23.31
C GLU A 11 -0.58 -6.74 -22.94
N ASP A 12 -0.60 -7.82 -22.15
CA ASP A 12 -1.78 -8.53 -21.67
C ASP A 12 -2.76 -7.55 -21.02
N LYS A 13 -3.71 -7.06 -21.84
CA LYS A 13 -4.82 -6.18 -21.47
C LYS A 13 -5.91 -6.95 -20.69
N LEU A 14 -5.52 -7.73 -19.69
CA LEU A 14 -6.43 -8.40 -18.73
C LEU A 14 -5.96 -8.34 -17.27
N GLY A 15 -4.83 -7.70 -16.98
CA GLY A 15 -4.44 -7.38 -15.62
C GLY A 15 -5.08 -6.08 -15.16
N ILE A 16 -5.93 -6.12 -14.14
CA ILE A 16 -6.33 -4.90 -13.40
C ILE A 16 -5.01 -4.19 -13.06
N PRO A 17 -4.74 -2.95 -13.51
CA PRO A 17 -3.48 -2.30 -13.20
C PRO A 17 -3.47 -2.04 -11.69
N THR A 18 -2.78 -2.90 -10.93
CA THR A 18 -2.38 -2.60 -9.56
C THR A 18 -1.26 -1.57 -9.67
N VAL A 19 -1.63 -0.34 -10.05
CA VAL A 19 -0.71 0.78 -10.09
C VAL A 19 -0.21 0.97 -8.66
N PRO A 20 1.10 0.79 -8.38
CA PRO A 20 1.62 0.92 -7.03
C PRO A 20 1.34 2.31 -6.52
N GLY A 21 0.57 2.38 -5.44
CA GLY A 21 0.22 3.61 -4.77
C GLY A 21 0.90 3.75 -3.44
N THR A 22 1.53 4.89 -3.23
CA THR A 22 1.85 5.30 -1.86
C THR A 22 0.57 5.88 -1.20
N VAL A 23 0.48 6.29 0.07
CA VAL A 23 -0.67 7.09 0.56
C VAL A 23 -0.14 8.13 1.54
N ALA A 24 -0.53 9.40 1.39
CA ALA A 24 -0.12 10.48 2.29
C ALA A 24 -1.19 10.76 3.35
N LEU A 25 -1.24 9.93 4.38
CA LEU A 25 -2.15 10.14 5.49
C LEU A 25 -1.60 11.13 6.51
N LYS A 26 -2.48 12.05 6.95
CA LYS A 26 -2.22 12.84 8.16
C LYS A 26 -2.49 11.98 9.38
N LYS A 27 -1.76 12.21 10.45
CA LYS A 27 -2.03 11.55 11.72
C LYS A 27 -3.01 12.36 12.53
N ASP A 28 -3.81 11.67 13.34
CA ASP A 28 -4.72 12.31 14.26
C ASP A 28 -3.98 12.79 15.53
N SER A 29 -4.72 13.42 16.45
CA SER A 29 -4.33 13.89 17.77
C SER A 29 -3.60 12.84 18.61
N GLN A 30 -3.88 11.55 18.36
CA GLN A 30 -3.23 10.40 19.01
C GLN A 30 -1.96 9.92 18.28
N ASN A 31 -1.47 10.64 17.27
CA ASN A 31 -0.30 10.29 16.44
C ASN A 31 -0.42 8.91 15.75
N VAL A 32 -1.64 8.50 15.41
CA VAL A 32 -1.97 7.28 14.67
C VAL A 32 -2.75 7.60 13.40
N ILE A 33 -2.66 6.72 12.40
CA ILE A 33 -3.43 6.82 11.14
C ILE A 33 -4.73 6.00 11.17
N GLY A 34 -4.84 5.03 12.10
CA GLY A 34 -6.03 4.22 12.27
C GLY A 34 -6.14 2.99 11.38
N ILE A 35 -5.06 2.24 11.21
CA ILE A 35 -5.08 0.94 10.53
C ILE A 35 -4.53 -0.17 11.42
N SER A 36 -4.99 -1.39 11.16
CA SER A 36 -4.45 -2.62 11.72
C SER A 36 -3.63 -3.34 10.66
N ILE A 37 -2.45 -3.83 11.03
CA ILE A 37 -1.50 -4.49 10.13
C ILE A 37 -1.43 -5.98 10.47
N GLY A 38 -1.62 -6.81 9.47
CA GLY A 38 -1.50 -8.27 9.53
C GLY A 38 -0.24 -8.76 8.84
N GLY A 39 0.10 -10.03 9.07
CA GLY A 39 1.27 -10.69 8.48
C GLY A 39 2.56 -10.47 9.26
N GLY A 40 3.69 -10.54 8.55
CA GLY A 40 5.04 -10.43 9.15
C GLY A 40 5.41 -11.62 10.03
N ALA A 41 4.95 -12.82 9.65
CA ALA A 41 5.29 -14.08 10.29
C ALA A 41 6.37 -14.81 9.46
N GLN A 42 7.03 -15.79 10.08
CA GLN A 42 8.13 -16.55 9.47
C GLN A 42 7.71 -17.26 8.17
N HIS A 43 6.43 -17.62 8.05
CA HIS A 43 5.85 -18.26 6.87
C HIS A 43 5.08 -17.29 5.94
N CYS A 44 4.80 -16.06 6.39
CA CYS A 44 4.08 -15.02 5.63
C CYS A 44 4.82 -13.68 5.76
N PRO A 45 5.82 -13.41 4.89
CA PRO A 45 6.61 -12.17 4.94
C PRO A 45 5.85 -10.95 4.39
N CYS A 46 4.70 -11.15 3.74
CA CYS A 46 3.84 -10.08 3.27
C CYS A 46 3.13 -9.41 4.46
N LEU A 47 2.98 -8.09 4.36
CA LEU A 47 2.28 -7.26 5.32
C LEU A 47 1.10 -6.62 4.62
N TYR A 48 -0.05 -6.61 5.27
CA TYR A 48 -1.28 -6.10 4.68
C TYR A 48 -2.14 -5.43 5.72
N ILE A 49 -3.08 -4.62 5.28
CA ILE A 49 -4.05 -3.96 6.13
C ILE A 49 -5.15 -4.96 6.47
N VAL A 50 -5.30 -5.27 7.76
CA VAL A 50 -6.37 -6.16 8.26
C VAL A 50 -7.68 -5.39 8.37
N GLN A 51 -7.59 -4.16 8.86
CA GLN A 51 -8.76 -3.34 9.15
C GLN A 51 -8.37 -1.86 9.14
N VAL A 52 -9.30 -1.02 8.67
CA VAL A 52 -9.24 0.43 8.83
C VAL A 52 -10.28 0.80 9.88
N PHE A 53 -9.89 1.59 10.88
CA PHE A 53 -10.78 2.01 11.95
C PHE A 53 -11.59 3.23 11.53
N ASP A 54 -12.88 3.25 11.86
CA ASP A 54 -13.74 4.41 11.63
C ASP A 54 -13.31 5.61 12.47
N ASN A 55 -13.64 6.82 12.01
CA ASN A 55 -13.23 8.08 12.62
C ASN A 55 -11.71 8.30 12.67
N THR A 56 -10.96 7.62 11.79
CA THR A 56 -9.51 7.80 11.69
C THR A 56 -9.11 8.44 10.36
N PRO A 57 -7.91 9.04 10.26
CA PRO A 57 -7.45 9.65 9.02
C PRO A 57 -7.40 8.69 7.83
N ALA A 58 -7.07 7.41 8.06
CA ALA A 58 -7.10 6.39 7.03
C ALA A 58 -8.51 6.14 6.48
N SER A 59 -9.52 6.12 7.35
CA SER A 59 -10.93 5.98 6.96
C SER A 59 -11.43 7.22 6.22
N GLN A 60 -11.08 8.42 6.69
CA GLN A 60 -11.50 9.68 6.07
C GLN A 60 -10.87 9.94 4.70
N ASP A 61 -9.57 9.65 4.56
CA ASP A 61 -8.88 9.74 3.28
C ASP A 61 -9.45 8.69 2.31
N GLY A 62 -9.83 7.54 2.85
CA GLY A 62 -10.48 6.49 2.12
C GLY A 62 -9.60 5.87 1.06
N THR A 63 -8.30 6.20 0.96
CA THR A 63 -7.36 5.68 -0.06
C THR A 63 -6.81 4.29 0.27
N ILE A 64 -6.77 3.92 1.55
CA ILE A 64 -6.41 2.56 1.97
C ILE A 64 -7.63 1.82 2.50
N ALA A 65 -7.67 0.51 2.26
CA ALA A 65 -8.72 -0.38 2.71
C ALA A 65 -8.15 -1.68 3.29
N ALA A 66 -8.99 -2.43 4.00
CA ALA A 66 -8.65 -3.77 4.41
C ALA A 66 -8.39 -4.64 3.17
N GLY A 67 -7.29 -5.41 3.19
CA GLY A 67 -6.81 -6.21 2.08
C GLY A 67 -5.65 -5.58 1.29
N ASP A 68 -5.37 -4.29 1.47
CA ASP A 68 -4.25 -3.64 0.77
C ASP A 68 -2.90 -4.14 1.31
N GLU A 69 -1.97 -4.45 0.39
CA GLU A 69 -0.61 -4.85 0.74
C GLU A 69 0.26 -3.63 1.03
N ILE A 70 1.00 -3.68 2.14
CA ILE A 70 1.97 -2.66 2.52
C ILE A 70 3.34 -3.07 1.95
N THR A 71 3.71 -2.48 0.84
CA THR A 71 5.00 -2.71 0.17
C THR A 71 6.11 -1.79 0.70
N GLY A 72 5.73 -0.62 1.19
CA GLY A 72 6.66 0.36 1.76
C GLY A 72 5.98 1.41 2.63
N VAL A 73 6.77 2.05 3.49
CA VAL A 73 6.36 3.14 4.36
C VAL A 73 7.32 4.30 4.15
N ASN A 74 6.80 5.46 3.70
CA ASN A 74 7.59 6.67 3.48
C ASN A 74 8.81 6.43 2.57
N GLY A 75 8.58 5.73 1.45
CA GLY A 75 9.62 5.37 0.47
C GLY A 75 10.57 4.25 0.88
N LYS A 76 10.44 3.68 2.10
CA LYS A 76 11.25 2.54 2.55
C LYS A 76 10.48 1.25 2.37
N SER A 77 11.07 0.29 1.67
CA SER A 77 10.47 -1.05 1.55
C SER A 77 10.36 -1.71 2.91
N VAL A 78 9.23 -2.36 3.15
CA VAL A 78 8.96 -3.10 4.40
C VAL A 78 8.97 -4.62 4.21
N LYS A 79 9.42 -5.09 3.05
CA LYS A 79 9.55 -6.52 2.76
C LYS A 79 10.50 -7.18 3.76
N GLY A 80 10.05 -8.26 4.39
CA GLY A 80 10.84 -8.99 5.39
C GLY A 80 10.89 -8.33 6.77
N LYS A 81 10.11 -7.27 7.00
CA LYS A 81 9.96 -6.64 8.31
C LYS A 81 8.81 -7.26 9.10
N THR A 82 8.94 -7.22 10.42
CA THR A 82 7.84 -7.66 11.29
C THR A 82 6.74 -6.60 11.34
N LYS A 83 5.50 -7.01 11.64
CA LYS A 83 4.37 -6.08 11.86
C LYS A 83 4.71 -4.97 12.86
N VAL A 84 5.52 -5.28 13.88
CA VAL A 84 5.93 -4.34 14.93
C VAL A 84 6.90 -3.29 14.37
N GLU A 85 7.86 -3.69 13.54
CA GLU A 85 8.79 -2.75 12.89
C GLU A 85 8.05 -1.80 11.95
N VAL A 86 7.09 -2.30 11.18
CA VAL A 86 6.31 -1.48 10.25
C VAL A 86 5.38 -0.53 10.97
N ALA A 87 4.70 -1.00 12.03
CA ALA A 87 3.92 -0.13 12.89
C ALA A 87 4.79 1.01 13.48
N LYS A 88 6.00 0.69 13.94
CA LYS A 88 6.97 1.70 14.41
C LYS A 88 7.40 2.65 13.30
N MET A 89 7.64 2.17 12.08
CA MET A 89 7.96 3.05 10.95
C MET A 89 6.82 4.03 10.67
N ILE A 90 5.58 3.56 10.59
CA ILE A 90 4.40 4.42 10.38
C ILE A 90 4.26 5.43 11.54
N GLN A 91 4.44 5.00 12.78
CA GLN A 91 4.41 5.88 13.96
C GLN A 91 5.56 6.91 13.98
N ASN A 92 6.73 6.57 13.46
CA ASN A 92 7.90 7.47 13.41
C ASN A 92 7.83 8.50 12.27
N VAL A 93 6.97 8.29 11.26
CA VAL A 93 6.78 9.26 10.17
C VAL A 93 6.02 10.49 10.69
N LYS A 94 6.72 11.58 11.01
CA LYS A 94 6.10 12.80 11.59
C LYS A 94 5.34 13.66 10.57
N ARG A 95 5.71 13.60 9.29
CA ARG A 95 4.97 14.12 8.14
C ARG A 95 5.36 13.27 6.94
N CYS A 96 4.38 12.69 6.26
CA CYS A 96 4.64 11.98 5.01
C CYS A 96 4.51 13.01 3.87
N CYS A 97 5.64 13.32 3.21
CA CYS A 97 5.60 13.96 1.90
C CYS A 97 5.43 12.85 0.85
N LYS A 98 4.31 12.99 0.14
CA LYS A 98 3.75 12.29 -1.03
C LYS A 98 4.50 11.09 -1.62
N GLU A 99 3.75 10.01 -1.78
CA GLU A 99 3.20 9.65 -3.10
C GLU A 99 1.89 8.90 -2.88
N THR A 100 1.01 8.78 -3.89
CA THR A 100 -0.18 7.94 -3.79
C THR A 100 -0.78 7.55 -5.12
N ALA A 101 -1.14 6.27 -5.35
CA ALA A 101 -1.83 5.85 -6.58
C ALA A 101 -3.31 6.20 -6.50
N PRO A 102 -3.93 6.47 -7.66
CA PRO A 102 -5.30 6.97 -7.73
C PRO A 102 -6.33 5.92 -7.30
N LYS A 103 -7.31 6.38 -6.50
CA LYS A 103 -8.59 5.69 -6.32
C LYS A 103 -9.45 5.85 -7.57
N ARG A 104 -10.14 4.77 -7.96
CA ARG A 104 -11.24 4.81 -8.95
C ARG A 104 -12.28 5.85 -8.53
N ALA A 105 -12.58 6.80 -9.41
CA ALA A 105 -13.87 7.44 -9.46
C ALA A 105 -14.85 6.43 -10.08
N ASN A 106 -15.82 5.94 -9.31
CA ASN A 106 -16.98 5.29 -9.91
C ASN A 106 -17.81 6.40 -10.55
N ALA A 107 -17.83 6.40 -11.88
CA ALA A 107 -18.90 7.02 -12.65
C ALA A 107 -20.14 6.15 -12.49
N GLN A 108 -21.15 6.68 -11.80
CA GLN A 108 -22.56 6.36 -11.99
C GLN A 108 -23.40 7.52 -11.47
#